data_AF-J2GN04-F1
#
_entry.id   AF-J2GN04-F1
#
_cell.length_a   1.000
_cell.length_b   1.000
_cell.length_c   1.000
_cell.angle_alpha   90.00
_cell.angle_beta   90.00
_cell.angle_gamma   90.00
#
_symmetry.space_group_name_H-M   'P 1'
#
loop_
_entity.id
_entity.type
_entity.pdbx_description
1 polymer ?
#
loop_
_entity_poly.entity_id
_entity_poly.type
_entity_poly.pdbx_seq_one_letter_code
_entity_poly.pdbx_strand_id
1 'polypeptide(L)'
;MHSTTLPRPPRSTANPAPARVAGSVRRTTSIDVSWPDGVEGQRLFIGAARDLWTPVAGEDGLTLAEARFEVRMTEDKAITAITAEPAPEGLQRLVGARAGGHLRMLLREVMPDLAARAHPLYLVLDDLSGTALVSAFAWSQWYPDWAERLRQRLGEEQHAQLMAQRVNVCWGLQEGNSGVQPGGVPKDVASADAGDVRNPLDPQGWHELSDRDGAGFRRARRIDVTRDEAAGVIRIDSAFQDSATRPEGGRVAIHEYNLRAVADIATLEVLSIEPEARILPFSECPGAIHNTQRLVGRNLGEIREEVLAQLRGPEGCTHLNDALRALADVPELAARIAS
;
A
#
# COMPACT_ATOMS: atom_id res chain seq x y z
N MET A 1 2.38 22.03 31.12
CA MET A 1 2.15 21.16 29.96
C MET A 1 2.96 21.73 28.81
N HIS A 2 4.12 21.17 28.50
CA HIS A 2 4.88 21.60 27.32
C HIS A 2 4.10 21.17 26.08
N SER A 3 3.44 22.14 25.43
CA SER A 3 2.90 21.95 24.09
C SER A 3 4.08 21.80 23.15
N THR A 4 4.54 20.57 22.95
CA THR A 4 5.54 20.27 21.94
C THR A 4 4.87 20.44 20.59
N THR A 5 5.01 21.61 19.97
CA THR A 5 4.52 21.84 18.61
C THR A 5 5.26 20.89 17.67
N LEU A 6 4.54 19.88 17.19
CA LEU A 6 5.09 18.92 16.23
C LEU A 6 5.36 19.61 14.88
N PRO A 7 6.34 19.13 14.10
CA PRO A 7 6.55 19.63 12.74
C PRO A 7 5.29 19.40 11.91
N ARG A 8 5.12 20.21 10.86
CA ARG A 8 4.06 19.96 9.87
C ARG A 8 4.25 18.58 9.25
N PRO A 9 3.15 17.89 8.89
CA PRO A 9 3.27 16.62 8.19
C PRO A 9 4.05 16.82 6.88
N PRO A 10 4.87 15.85 6.45
CA PRO A 10 5.55 15.91 5.17
C PRO A 10 4.52 15.91 4.02
N ARG A 11 4.83 16.63 2.94
CA ARG A 11 3.93 16.92 1.81
C ARG A 11 4.61 16.83 0.44
N SER A 12 5.82 16.27 0.36
CA SER A 12 6.59 16.23 -0.88
C SER A 12 6.59 14.82 -1.44
N THR A 13 6.08 14.64 -2.66
CA THR A 13 6.17 13.36 -3.36
C THR A 13 7.61 13.08 -3.80
N ALA A 14 7.97 11.81 -3.88
CA ALA A 14 9.21 11.30 -4.47
C ALA A 14 9.03 10.86 -5.93
N ASN A 15 7.82 11.01 -6.48
CA ASN A 15 7.54 10.66 -7.87
C ASN A 15 8.24 11.61 -8.86
N PRO A 16 8.57 11.12 -10.08
CA PRO A 16 8.28 9.78 -10.59
C PRO A 16 9.19 8.68 -10.01
N ALA A 17 8.84 7.41 -10.21
CA ALA A 17 9.71 6.31 -9.82
C ALA A 17 11.11 6.43 -10.46
N PRO A 18 12.19 6.03 -9.76
CA PRO A 18 13.53 6.04 -10.36
C PRO A 18 13.58 5.05 -11.52
N ALA A 19 14.50 5.27 -12.46
CA ALA A 19 14.77 4.32 -13.53
C ALA A 19 15.22 2.97 -12.94
N ARG A 20 14.83 1.86 -13.57
CA ARG A 20 15.29 0.52 -13.19
C ARG A 20 16.82 0.44 -13.23
N VAL A 21 17.38 -0.24 -12.23
CA VAL A 21 18.82 -0.52 -12.15
C VAL A 21 19.12 -1.77 -12.99
N ALA A 22 20.25 -1.78 -13.70
CA ALA A 22 20.70 -2.97 -14.41
C ALA A 22 21.03 -4.11 -13.42
N GLY A 23 20.70 -5.36 -13.76
CA GLY A 23 20.85 -6.50 -12.84
C GLY A 23 19.88 -6.48 -11.66
N SER A 24 18.69 -5.90 -11.83
CA SER A 24 17.65 -5.82 -10.79
C SER A 24 16.36 -6.54 -11.18
N VAL A 25 15.56 -6.90 -10.18
CA VAL A 25 14.15 -7.25 -10.36
C VAL A 25 13.29 -6.15 -9.73
N ARG A 26 12.33 -5.65 -10.50
CA ARG A 26 11.31 -4.71 -10.05
C ARG A 26 9.96 -5.39 -9.97
N ARG A 27 9.35 -5.43 -8.78
CA ARG A 27 7.92 -5.69 -8.60
C ARG A 27 7.16 -4.37 -8.58
N THR A 28 6.14 -4.25 -9.41
CA THR A 28 5.15 -3.17 -9.32
C THR A 28 3.78 -3.74 -9.05
N THR A 29 3.00 -3.10 -8.18
CA THR A 29 1.59 -3.45 -7.93
C THR A 29 0.76 -2.18 -7.87
N SER A 30 -0.45 -2.22 -8.41
CA SER A 30 -1.43 -1.16 -8.28
C SER A 30 -2.82 -1.71 -8.01
N ILE A 31 -3.63 -0.96 -7.27
CA ILE A 31 -5.06 -1.20 -7.14
C ILE A 31 -5.76 0.12 -7.40
N ASP A 32 -6.49 0.19 -8.51
CA ASP A 32 -7.33 1.31 -8.91
C ASP A 32 -8.76 1.04 -8.49
N VAL A 33 -9.37 1.99 -7.79
CA VAL A 33 -10.75 1.90 -7.29
C VAL A 33 -11.60 2.97 -7.95
N SER A 34 -12.79 2.58 -8.39
CA SER A 34 -13.80 3.48 -8.98
C SER A 34 -15.22 3.08 -8.56
N TRP A 35 -16.19 3.90 -8.92
CA TRP A 35 -17.62 3.69 -8.65
C TRP A 35 -18.43 3.83 -9.95
N PRO A 36 -18.40 2.80 -10.82
CA PRO A 36 -19.01 2.89 -12.16
C PRO A 36 -20.52 3.13 -12.11
N ASP A 37 -21.18 2.67 -11.05
CA ASP A 37 -22.63 2.77 -10.85
C ASP A 37 -23.01 3.95 -9.92
N GLY A 38 -22.09 4.91 -9.72
CA GLY A 38 -22.30 6.10 -8.88
C GLY A 38 -21.98 5.91 -7.39
N VAL A 39 -22.21 6.96 -6.59
CA VAL A 39 -21.81 7.04 -5.17
C VAL A 39 -22.39 5.91 -4.31
N GLU A 40 -23.61 5.48 -4.59
CA GLU A 40 -24.29 4.38 -3.89
C GLU A 40 -24.03 3.01 -4.52
N GLY A 41 -23.33 2.99 -5.66
CA GLY A 41 -22.95 1.79 -6.37
C GLY A 41 -21.84 1.01 -5.68
N GLN A 42 -21.62 -0.21 -6.17
CA GLN A 42 -20.50 -1.03 -5.72
C GLN A 42 -19.17 -0.41 -6.15
N ARG A 43 -18.17 -0.56 -5.28
CA ARG A 43 -16.78 -0.24 -5.60
C ARG A 43 -16.25 -1.28 -6.58
N LEU A 44 -15.61 -0.82 -7.64
CA LEU A 44 -14.86 -1.63 -8.57
C LEU A 44 -13.37 -1.46 -8.28
N PHE A 45 -12.69 -2.55 -7.93
CA PHE A 45 -11.25 -2.60 -7.72
C PHE A 45 -10.60 -3.34 -8.89
N ILE A 46 -9.63 -2.70 -9.54
CA ILE A 46 -8.80 -3.30 -10.59
C ILE A 46 -7.39 -3.39 -10.04
N GLY A 47 -6.95 -4.61 -9.75
CA GLY A 47 -5.60 -4.90 -9.30
C GLY A 47 -4.72 -5.31 -10.47
N ALA A 48 -3.48 -4.81 -10.51
CA ALA A 48 -2.48 -5.25 -11.47
C ALA A 48 -1.12 -5.38 -10.78
N ALA A 49 -0.32 -6.34 -11.23
CA ALA A 49 1.01 -6.59 -10.70
C ALA A 49 1.94 -7.14 -11.78
N ARG A 50 3.22 -6.77 -11.69
CA ARG A 50 4.27 -7.26 -12.60
C ARG A 50 5.61 -7.35 -11.90
N ASP A 51 6.28 -8.48 -12.11
CA ASP A 51 7.70 -8.67 -11.84
C ASP A 51 8.47 -8.55 -13.14
N LEU A 52 9.44 -7.65 -13.18
CA LEU A 52 10.25 -7.36 -14.35
C LEU A 52 11.72 -7.46 -13.98
N TRP A 53 12.46 -8.35 -14.65
CA TRP A 53 13.92 -8.41 -14.54
C TRP A 53 14.55 -7.47 -15.56
N THR A 54 15.57 -6.72 -15.13
CA THR A 54 16.34 -5.82 -15.99
C THR A 54 17.75 -6.41 -16.12
N PRO A 55 18.14 -6.93 -17.30
CA PRO A 55 19.48 -7.51 -17.50
C PRO A 55 20.61 -6.50 -17.30
N VAL A 56 21.83 -6.98 -17.02
CA VAL A 56 23.02 -6.13 -16.88
C VAL A 56 23.40 -5.47 -18.21
N ALA A 57 23.15 -6.15 -19.34
CA ALA A 57 23.62 -5.76 -20.67
C ALA A 57 22.84 -4.59 -21.34
N GLY A 58 22.05 -3.81 -20.58
CA GLY A 58 21.31 -2.66 -21.12
C GLY A 58 20.15 -3.02 -22.04
N GLU A 59 19.68 -4.26 -21.97
CA GLU A 59 18.56 -4.78 -22.76
C GLU A 59 17.19 -4.41 -22.16
N ASP A 60 16.13 -4.61 -22.96
CA ASP A 60 14.75 -4.51 -22.51
C ASP A 60 14.49 -5.40 -21.29
N GLY A 61 13.56 -4.97 -20.43
CA GLY A 61 13.15 -5.77 -19.29
C GLY A 61 12.42 -7.03 -19.71
N LEU A 62 12.69 -8.14 -19.02
CA LEU A 62 11.98 -9.40 -19.20
C LEU A 62 10.91 -9.54 -18.12
N THR A 63 9.64 -9.66 -18.53
CA THR A 63 8.55 -9.97 -17.60
C THR A 63 8.71 -11.38 -17.06
N LEU A 64 8.87 -11.49 -15.74
CA LEU A 64 9.00 -12.77 -15.04
C LEU A 64 7.64 -13.32 -14.56
N ALA A 65 6.72 -12.41 -14.21
CA ALA A 65 5.37 -12.75 -13.80
C ALA A 65 4.47 -11.51 -13.95
N GLU A 66 3.21 -11.74 -14.33
CA GLU A 66 2.16 -10.73 -14.35
C GLU A 66 0.90 -11.29 -13.70
N ALA A 67 0.13 -10.40 -13.10
CA ALA A 67 -1.17 -10.76 -12.56
C ALA A 67 -2.14 -9.58 -12.61
N ARG A 68 -3.43 -9.89 -12.78
CA ARG A 68 -4.52 -8.92 -12.70
C ARG A 68 -5.69 -9.51 -11.93
N PHE A 69 -6.48 -8.66 -11.29
CA PHE A 69 -7.79 -9.04 -10.79
C PHE A 69 -8.81 -7.92 -10.99
N GLU A 70 -10.07 -8.31 -11.02
CA GLU A 70 -11.20 -7.39 -10.88
C GLU A 70 -12.07 -7.84 -9.70
N VAL A 71 -12.39 -6.93 -8.78
CA VAL A 71 -13.26 -7.17 -7.62
C VAL A 71 -14.39 -6.16 -7.59
N ARG A 72 -15.62 -6.66 -7.42
CA ARG A 72 -16.78 -5.85 -7.03
C ARG A 72 -17.00 -5.99 -5.53
N MET A 73 -17.29 -4.86 -4.88
CA MET A 73 -17.41 -4.81 -3.43
C MET A 73 -18.48 -3.81 -2.99
N THR A 74 -19.26 -4.19 -1.99
CA THR A 74 -20.22 -3.30 -1.34
C THR A 74 -19.53 -2.22 -0.49
N GLU A 75 -20.30 -1.23 -0.03
CA GLU A 75 -19.77 -0.17 0.84
C GLU A 75 -19.19 -0.71 2.16
N ASP A 76 -19.81 -1.74 2.73
CA ASP A 76 -19.34 -2.44 3.93
C ASP A 76 -18.21 -3.45 3.67
N LYS A 77 -17.61 -3.38 2.47
CA LYS A 77 -16.42 -4.13 2.06
C LYS A 77 -16.65 -5.62 1.81
N ALA A 78 -17.89 -6.07 1.62
CA ALA A 78 -18.16 -7.45 1.22
C ALA A 78 -17.89 -7.64 -0.28
N ILE A 79 -17.11 -8.67 -0.62
CA ILE A 79 -16.78 -9.03 -2.00
C ILE A 79 -18.00 -9.70 -2.62
N THR A 80 -18.52 -9.13 -3.72
CA THR A 80 -19.70 -9.64 -4.42
C THR A 80 -19.36 -10.38 -5.70
N ALA A 81 -18.23 -10.04 -6.32
CA ALA A 81 -17.68 -10.75 -7.46
C ALA A 81 -16.16 -10.58 -7.51
N ILE A 82 -15.47 -11.60 -8.01
CA ILE A 82 -14.02 -11.55 -8.23
C ILE A 82 -13.62 -12.38 -9.45
N THR A 83 -12.71 -11.85 -10.25
CA THR A 83 -11.98 -12.56 -11.31
C THR A 83 -10.49 -12.23 -11.22
N ALA A 84 -9.62 -13.13 -11.65
CA ALA A 84 -8.19 -12.90 -11.67
C ALA A 84 -7.50 -13.68 -12.78
N GLU A 85 -6.36 -13.18 -13.23
CA GLU A 85 -5.46 -13.80 -14.18
C GLU A 85 -4.03 -13.77 -13.59
N PRO A 86 -3.37 -14.91 -13.39
CA PRO A 86 -3.94 -16.27 -13.47
C PRO A 86 -5.11 -16.44 -12.49
N ALA A 87 -6.02 -17.38 -12.77
CA ALA A 87 -7.18 -17.66 -11.91
C ALA A 87 -6.84 -18.80 -10.93
N PRO A 88 -6.38 -18.51 -9.70
CA PRO A 88 -6.00 -19.57 -8.77
C PRO A 88 -7.21 -20.40 -8.34
N GLU A 89 -6.95 -21.67 -8.05
CA GLU A 89 -7.93 -22.52 -7.40
C GLU A 89 -8.35 -21.89 -6.06
N GLY A 90 -9.65 -21.88 -5.78
CA GLY A 90 -10.19 -21.27 -4.56
C GLY A 90 -10.47 -19.76 -4.63
N LEU A 91 -10.17 -19.06 -5.73
CA LEU A 91 -10.47 -17.62 -5.87
C LEU A 91 -11.92 -17.27 -5.53
N GLN A 92 -12.87 -18.08 -5.99
CA GLN A 92 -14.30 -17.85 -5.76
C GLN A 92 -14.71 -17.97 -4.28
N ARG A 93 -13.89 -18.59 -3.42
CA ARG A 93 -14.12 -18.63 -1.96
C ARG A 93 -13.97 -17.24 -1.31
N LEU A 94 -13.44 -16.26 -2.02
CA LEU A 94 -13.39 -14.87 -1.56
C LEU A 94 -14.73 -14.16 -1.71
N VAL A 95 -15.66 -14.66 -2.54
CA VAL A 95 -17.02 -14.08 -2.65
C VAL A 95 -17.75 -14.28 -1.33
N GLY A 96 -18.35 -13.20 -0.82
CA GLY A 96 -18.98 -13.14 0.50
C GLY A 96 -18.01 -12.81 1.64
N ALA A 97 -16.69 -12.87 1.41
CA ALA A 97 -15.71 -12.43 2.39
C ALA A 97 -15.67 -10.89 2.46
N ARG A 98 -15.26 -10.36 3.62
CA ARG A 98 -15.08 -8.92 3.82
C ARG A 98 -13.61 -8.53 3.65
N ALA A 99 -13.32 -7.57 2.77
CA ALA A 99 -11.99 -6.99 2.61
C ALA A 99 -11.63 -6.15 3.85
N GLY A 100 -10.84 -6.74 4.74
CA GLY A 100 -10.51 -6.21 6.06
C GLY A 100 -9.65 -7.22 6.85
N GLY A 101 -9.70 -7.15 8.18
CA GLY A 101 -8.76 -7.89 9.06
C GLY A 101 -8.69 -9.42 8.83
N HIS A 102 -9.79 -10.05 8.41
CA HIS A 102 -9.85 -11.50 8.18
C HIS A 102 -9.45 -11.93 6.76
N LEU A 103 -9.44 -11.02 5.78
CA LEU A 103 -9.17 -11.37 4.38
C LEU A 103 -7.76 -11.98 4.23
N ARG A 104 -6.76 -11.43 4.91
CA ARG A 104 -5.38 -11.95 4.85
C ARG A 104 -5.24 -13.37 5.40
N MET A 105 -6.02 -13.71 6.41
CA MET A 105 -6.05 -15.09 6.92
C MET A 105 -6.69 -16.03 5.89
N LEU A 106 -7.83 -15.61 5.32
CA LEU A 106 -8.50 -16.38 4.27
C LEU A 106 -7.60 -16.58 3.05
N LEU A 107 -6.88 -15.54 2.60
CA LEU A 107 -5.93 -15.64 1.47
C LEU A 107 -4.86 -16.71 1.70
N ARG A 108 -4.28 -16.79 2.90
CA ARG A 108 -3.32 -17.86 3.25
C ARG A 108 -3.92 -19.25 3.18
N GLU A 109 -5.20 -19.38 3.55
CA GLU A 109 -5.92 -20.66 3.49
C GLU A 109 -6.29 -21.05 2.06
N VAL A 110 -6.76 -20.10 1.26
CA VAL A 110 -7.30 -20.38 -0.09
C VAL A 110 -6.24 -20.43 -1.18
N MET A 111 -5.11 -19.74 -0.99
CA MET A 111 -4.04 -19.62 -2.00
C MET A 111 -2.64 -19.78 -1.38
N PRO A 112 -2.38 -20.85 -0.60
CA PRO A 112 -1.09 -21.05 0.06
C PRO A 112 0.07 -21.14 -0.95
N ASP A 113 -0.17 -21.71 -2.13
CA ASP A 113 0.86 -21.84 -3.18
C ASP A 113 1.32 -20.49 -3.74
N LEU A 114 0.39 -19.53 -3.91
CA LEU A 114 0.75 -18.19 -4.36
C LEU A 114 1.57 -17.47 -3.29
N ALA A 115 1.23 -17.65 -2.01
CA ALA A 115 1.99 -17.10 -0.90
C ALA A 115 3.41 -17.69 -0.84
N ALA A 116 3.52 -19.02 -0.91
CA ALA A 116 4.79 -19.74 -0.80
C ALA A 116 5.77 -19.39 -1.93
N ARG A 117 5.26 -19.15 -3.15
CA ARG A 117 6.06 -18.73 -4.31
C ARG A 117 6.18 -17.22 -4.46
N ALA A 118 5.72 -16.46 -3.44
CA ALA A 118 5.64 -15.01 -3.46
C ALA A 118 5.06 -14.46 -4.79
N HIS A 119 4.05 -15.11 -5.37
CA HIS A 119 3.50 -14.73 -6.66
C HIS A 119 2.89 -13.31 -6.58
N PRO A 120 3.10 -12.42 -7.56
CA PRO A 120 2.66 -11.02 -7.47
C PRO A 120 1.14 -10.85 -7.25
N LEU A 121 0.33 -11.81 -7.75
CA LEU A 121 -1.12 -11.87 -7.46
C LEU A 121 -1.44 -11.90 -5.96
N TYR A 122 -0.66 -12.65 -5.16
CA TYR A 122 -0.90 -12.78 -3.73
C TYR A 122 -0.75 -11.43 -3.01
N LEU A 123 0.31 -10.68 -3.34
CA LEU A 123 0.56 -9.38 -2.75
C LEU A 123 -0.54 -8.37 -3.09
N VAL A 124 -0.93 -8.28 -4.37
CA VAL A 124 -1.97 -7.32 -4.78
C VAL A 124 -3.36 -7.71 -4.21
N LEU A 125 -3.65 -9.00 -4.01
CA LEU A 125 -4.85 -9.43 -3.27
C LEU A 125 -4.77 -9.13 -1.76
N ASP A 126 -3.61 -9.27 -1.13
CA ASP A 126 -3.41 -8.89 0.29
C ASP A 126 -3.65 -7.38 0.50
N ASP A 127 -3.20 -6.56 -0.45
CA ASP A 127 -3.35 -5.10 -0.45
C ASP A 127 -4.83 -4.63 -0.61
N LEU A 128 -5.77 -5.51 -0.99
CA LEU A 128 -7.21 -5.20 -0.96
C LEU A 128 -7.68 -4.77 0.42
N SER A 129 -7.15 -5.39 1.49
CA SER A 129 -7.56 -5.10 2.86
C SER A 129 -7.31 -3.64 3.25
N GLY A 130 -6.12 -3.14 2.91
CA GLY A 130 -5.76 -1.75 3.16
C GLY A 130 -6.43 -0.80 2.18
N THR A 131 -6.51 -1.16 0.89
CA THR A 131 -7.15 -0.32 -0.13
C THR A 131 -8.64 -0.10 0.15
N ALA A 132 -9.38 -1.14 0.54
CA ALA A 132 -10.80 -1.04 0.87
C ALA A 132 -11.07 -0.19 2.12
N LEU A 133 -10.09 -0.04 3.01
CA LEU A 133 -10.17 0.82 4.19
C LEU A 133 -10.12 2.30 3.81
N VAL A 134 -9.23 2.68 2.91
CA VAL A 134 -8.91 4.09 2.62
C VAL A 134 -9.57 4.62 1.35
N SER A 135 -9.99 3.76 0.40
CA SER A 135 -10.41 4.21 -0.94
C SER A 135 -11.55 5.23 -0.97
N ALA A 136 -12.47 5.18 0.01
CA ALA A 136 -13.56 6.15 0.14
C ALA A 136 -13.07 7.60 0.38
N PHE A 137 -11.79 7.79 0.71
CA PHE A 137 -11.12 9.10 0.70
C PHE A 137 -11.26 9.82 -0.65
N ALA A 138 -11.36 9.11 -1.77
CA ALA A 138 -11.56 9.74 -3.08
C ALA A 138 -12.79 10.67 -3.10
N TRP A 139 -13.86 10.32 -2.39
CA TRP A 139 -15.07 11.14 -2.36
C TRP A 139 -14.87 12.50 -1.68
N SER A 140 -13.96 12.62 -0.71
CA SER A 140 -13.69 13.91 -0.08
C SER A 140 -12.97 14.89 -1.01
N GLN A 141 -12.38 14.39 -2.10
CA GLN A 141 -11.75 15.23 -3.13
C GLN A 141 -12.75 15.72 -4.16
N TRP A 142 -13.86 15.00 -4.32
CA TRP A 142 -14.92 15.32 -5.28
C TRP A 142 -16.07 16.11 -4.65
N TYR A 143 -16.27 15.97 -3.34
CA TYR A 143 -17.35 16.62 -2.60
C TYR A 143 -16.81 17.28 -1.33
N PRO A 144 -16.69 18.62 -1.28
CA PRO A 144 -16.22 19.35 -0.11
C PRO A 144 -17.06 19.11 1.17
N ASP A 145 -18.34 18.77 1.00
CA ASP A 145 -19.29 18.45 2.06
C ASP A 145 -19.40 16.94 2.36
N TRP A 146 -18.50 16.10 1.83
CA TRP A 146 -18.56 14.65 1.97
C TRP A 146 -18.65 14.17 3.42
N ALA A 147 -17.90 14.78 4.34
CA ALA A 147 -17.93 14.42 5.76
C ALA A 147 -19.32 14.63 6.38
N GLU A 148 -19.99 15.72 6.01
CA GLU A 148 -21.34 16.04 6.47
C GLU A 148 -22.37 15.09 5.84
N ARG A 149 -22.27 14.82 4.53
CA ARG A 149 -23.11 13.82 3.84
C ARG A 149 -23.01 12.44 4.48
N LEU A 150 -21.79 12.00 4.79
CA LEU A 150 -21.54 10.72 5.43
C LEU A 150 -22.17 10.66 6.82
N ARG A 151 -22.03 11.73 7.62
CA ARG A 151 -22.66 11.84 8.95
C ARG A 151 -24.18 11.78 8.87
N GLN A 152 -24.79 12.52 7.94
CA GLN A 152 -26.24 12.52 7.74
C GLN A 152 -26.77 11.15 7.32
N ARG A 153 -26.05 10.45 6.43
CA ARG A 153 -26.44 9.11 5.96
C ARG A 153 -26.33 8.03 7.04
N LEU A 154 -25.27 8.04 7.84
CA LEU A 154 -25.06 7.06 8.91
C LEU A 154 -25.91 7.35 10.15
N GLY A 155 -26.25 8.62 10.38
CA GLY A 155 -26.79 9.07 11.66
C GLY A 155 -25.71 9.20 12.74
N GLU A 156 -26.04 9.92 13.81
CA GLU A 156 -25.10 10.29 14.88
C GLU A 156 -24.47 9.07 15.58
N GLU A 157 -25.27 8.06 15.92
CA GLU A 157 -24.81 6.90 16.68
C GLU A 157 -23.81 6.05 15.89
N GLN A 158 -24.14 5.68 14.65
CA GLN A 158 -23.25 4.87 13.80
C GLN A 158 -21.99 5.65 13.42
N HIS A 159 -22.11 6.96 13.16
CA HIS A 159 -20.96 7.82 12.90
C HIS A 159 -20.02 7.87 14.13
N ALA A 160 -20.57 8.01 15.34
CA ALA A 160 -19.78 8.00 16.58
C ALA A 160 -19.05 6.65 16.77
N GLN A 161 -19.73 5.52 16.52
CA GLN A 161 -19.12 4.20 16.57
C GLN A 161 -17.97 4.06 15.55
N LEU A 162 -18.17 4.52 14.32
CA LEU A 162 -17.13 4.52 13.28
C LEU A 162 -15.91 5.35 13.70
N MET A 163 -16.11 6.53 14.29
CA MET A 163 -15.01 7.37 14.78
C MET A 163 -14.28 6.73 15.96
N ALA A 164 -15.00 6.11 16.89
CA ALA A 164 -14.40 5.40 18.02
C ALA A 164 -13.49 4.23 17.57
N GLN A 165 -13.88 3.51 16.51
CA GLN A 165 -13.07 2.42 15.93
C GLN A 165 -11.75 2.88 15.32
N ARG A 166 -11.57 4.17 15.05
CA ARG A 166 -10.31 4.73 14.52
C ARG A 166 -9.28 4.98 15.63
N VAL A 167 -9.69 5.09 16.88
CA VAL A 167 -8.79 5.37 18.01
C VAL A 167 -7.85 4.18 18.22
N ASN A 168 -6.54 4.47 18.32
CA ASN A 168 -5.46 3.49 18.49
C ASN A 168 -5.31 2.48 17.33
N VAL A 169 -5.92 2.72 16.17
CA VAL A 169 -5.74 1.85 14.98
C VAL A 169 -4.32 1.96 14.40
N CYS A 170 -3.67 3.11 14.61
CA CYS A 170 -2.29 3.38 14.23
C CYS A 170 -1.69 4.48 15.11
N TRP A 171 -0.37 4.67 15.04
CA TRP A 171 0.38 5.72 15.73
C TRP A 171 -0.24 7.11 15.56
N GLY A 172 -0.56 7.51 14.32
CA GLY A 172 -1.15 8.83 14.03
C GLY A 172 -2.56 9.03 14.57
N LEU A 173 -3.24 7.96 14.95
CA LEU A 173 -4.61 7.96 15.48
C LEU A 173 -4.67 7.45 16.92
N GLN A 174 -3.55 7.52 17.65
CA GLN A 174 -3.56 7.29 19.09
C GLN A 174 -4.53 8.25 19.80
N GLU A 175 -5.09 7.80 20.91
CA GLU A 175 -5.93 8.65 21.76
C GLU A 175 -5.22 9.97 22.09
N GLY A 176 -5.91 11.09 21.86
CA GLY A 176 -5.36 12.44 22.05
C GLY A 176 -4.69 13.05 20.81
N ASN A 177 -4.39 12.28 19.76
CA ASN A 177 -3.80 12.81 18.53
C ASN A 177 -4.82 13.54 17.65
N SER A 178 -4.31 14.48 16.85
CA SER A 178 -5.11 15.40 16.03
C SER A 178 -6.15 14.69 15.15
N GLY A 179 -5.83 13.52 14.60
CA GLY A 179 -6.73 12.76 13.73
C GLY A 179 -7.95 12.12 14.41
N VAL A 180 -8.04 12.12 15.74
CA VAL A 180 -9.13 11.52 16.53
C VAL A 180 -9.67 12.42 17.66
N GLN A 181 -9.27 13.69 17.73
CA GLN A 181 -9.78 14.61 18.76
C GLN A 181 -11.28 14.94 18.58
N PRO A 182 -12.00 15.29 19.66
CA PRO A 182 -13.44 15.63 19.60
C PRO A 182 -13.79 16.80 18.65
N GLY A 183 -12.83 17.67 18.33
CA GLY A 183 -12.99 18.77 17.36
C GLY A 183 -13.03 18.33 15.89
N GLY A 184 -12.90 17.03 15.62
CA GLY A 184 -12.84 16.46 14.29
C GLY A 184 -11.45 16.44 13.69
N VAL A 185 -11.33 15.81 12.53
CA VAL A 185 -10.08 15.72 11.78
C VAL A 185 -9.69 17.12 11.30
N PRO A 186 -8.40 17.52 11.37
CA PRO A 186 -7.93 18.78 10.79
C PRO A 186 -8.36 18.94 9.33
N LYS A 187 -8.57 20.18 8.89
CA LYS A 187 -8.80 20.48 7.47
C LYS A 187 -7.54 20.19 6.66
N ASP A 188 -7.72 19.93 5.37
CA ASP A 188 -6.64 19.81 4.37
C ASP A 188 -5.57 18.75 4.70
N VAL A 189 -5.99 17.64 5.33
CA VAL A 189 -5.11 16.50 5.62
C VAL A 189 -4.54 15.82 4.39
N ALA A 190 -5.05 16.13 3.19
CA ALA A 190 -4.51 15.66 1.92
C ALA A 190 -4.57 16.79 0.89
N SER A 191 -3.45 17.50 0.73
CA SER A 191 -3.29 18.63 -0.19
C SER A 191 -2.03 18.53 -1.05
N ALA A 192 -1.23 17.47 -0.84
CA ALA A 192 0.02 17.26 -1.55
C ALA A 192 -0.24 16.66 -2.91
N ASP A 193 0.41 17.22 -3.93
CA ASP A 193 0.41 16.63 -5.26
C ASP A 193 1.05 15.24 -5.22
N ALA A 194 0.37 14.26 -5.83
CA ALA A 194 0.84 12.88 -5.85
C ALA A 194 1.95 12.66 -6.89
N GLY A 195 2.11 13.55 -7.87
CA GLY A 195 2.90 13.28 -9.07
C GLY A 195 2.38 12.09 -9.89
N ASP A 196 3.04 11.82 -11.01
CA ASP A 196 2.85 10.57 -11.74
C ASP A 196 3.92 9.57 -11.30
N VAL A 197 3.51 8.36 -10.91
CA VAL A 197 4.45 7.28 -10.54
C VAL A 197 5.30 6.83 -11.73
N ARG A 198 4.81 7.02 -12.97
CA ARG A 198 5.49 6.64 -14.20
C ARG A 198 6.61 7.62 -14.51
N ASN A 199 7.77 7.07 -14.85
CA ASN A 199 8.92 7.85 -15.28
C ASN A 199 8.98 7.84 -16.81
N PRO A 200 8.90 9.00 -17.49
CA PRO A 200 9.03 9.08 -18.94
C PRO A 200 10.36 8.52 -19.48
N LEU A 201 11.41 8.50 -18.65
CA LEU A 201 12.72 7.95 -18.98
C LEU A 201 12.82 6.42 -18.77
N ASP A 202 11.81 5.79 -18.19
CA ASP A 202 11.71 4.34 -18.03
C ASP A 202 10.28 3.85 -18.34
N PRO A 203 9.90 3.74 -19.62
CA PRO A 203 8.55 3.36 -20.03
C PRO A 203 8.10 1.96 -19.57
N GLN A 204 9.05 1.05 -19.31
CA GLN A 204 8.78 -0.27 -18.76
C GLN A 204 8.87 -0.28 -17.21
N GLY A 205 9.09 0.86 -16.57
CA GLY A 205 9.24 0.98 -15.12
C GLY A 205 7.97 0.65 -14.34
N TRP A 206 6.81 0.67 -14.99
CA TRP A 206 5.50 0.29 -14.43
C TRP A 206 4.71 -0.55 -15.43
N HIS A 207 3.89 -1.47 -14.91
CA HIS A 207 2.83 -2.08 -15.71
C HIS A 207 1.80 -1.03 -16.10
N GLU A 208 0.94 -1.37 -17.05
CA GLU A 208 -0.16 -0.50 -17.46
C GLU A 208 -1.10 -0.26 -16.27
N LEU A 209 -1.22 1.01 -15.87
CA LEU A 209 -2.11 1.45 -14.81
C LEU A 209 -3.52 1.62 -15.35
N SER A 210 -4.53 1.25 -14.56
CA SER A 210 -5.92 1.46 -14.94
C SER A 210 -6.33 2.90 -14.61
N ASP A 211 -6.78 3.64 -15.60
CA ASP A 211 -7.38 4.96 -15.40
C ASP A 211 -8.88 4.90 -15.70
N ARG A 212 -9.68 5.58 -14.87
CA ARG A 212 -11.13 5.75 -15.05
C ARG A 212 -11.51 7.18 -14.70
N ASP A 213 -12.49 7.70 -15.40
CA ASP A 213 -13.04 9.03 -15.12
C ASP A 213 -13.78 9.04 -13.77
N GLY A 214 -13.87 10.23 -13.18
CA GLY A 214 -14.59 10.43 -11.93
C GLY A 214 -13.74 10.20 -10.67
N ALA A 215 -14.43 10.03 -9.54
CA ALA A 215 -13.79 9.74 -8.27
C ALA A 215 -13.06 8.40 -8.34
N GLY A 216 -11.77 8.45 -8.08
CA GLY A 216 -10.89 7.30 -8.18
C GLY A 216 -9.86 7.32 -7.07
N PHE A 217 -9.47 6.13 -6.61
CA PHE A 217 -8.40 5.93 -5.66
C PHE A 217 -7.35 5.00 -6.27
N ARG A 218 -6.08 5.20 -5.94
CA ARG A 218 -4.98 4.31 -6.33
C ARG A 218 -4.12 4.03 -5.13
N ARG A 219 -3.90 2.74 -4.86
CA ARG A 219 -2.73 2.26 -4.13
C ARG A 219 -1.68 1.84 -5.15
N ALA A 220 -0.47 2.38 -5.05
CA ALA A 220 0.63 2.05 -5.93
C ALA A 220 1.85 1.65 -5.09
N ARG A 221 2.54 0.58 -5.51
CA ARG A 221 3.76 0.09 -4.86
C ARG A 221 4.79 -0.33 -5.89
N ARG A 222 6.05 -0.02 -5.59
CA ARG A 222 7.25 -0.49 -6.29
C ARG A 222 8.17 -1.15 -5.28
N ILE A 223 8.78 -2.27 -5.63
CA ILE A 223 9.88 -2.89 -4.89
C ILE A 223 10.99 -3.21 -5.90
N ASP A 224 12.11 -2.51 -5.81
CA ASP A 224 13.33 -2.80 -6.55
C ASP A 224 14.27 -3.63 -5.70
N VAL A 225 14.81 -4.69 -6.29
CA VAL A 225 15.71 -5.63 -5.63
C VAL A 225 16.97 -5.77 -6.46
N THR A 226 18.14 -5.60 -5.84
CA THR A 226 19.44 -5.96 -6.41
C THR A 226 20.18 -6.90 -5.48
N ARG A 227 21.08 -7.70 -6.06
CA ARG A 227 22.04 -8.54 -5.31
C ARG A 227 23.43 -7.97 -5.47
N ASP A 228 24.12 -7.79 -4.35
CA ASP A 228 25.51 -7.37 -4.26
C ASP A 228 26.30 -8.54 -3.69
N GLU A 229 26.71 -9.46 -4.56
CA GLU A 229 27.42 -10.69 -4.16
C GLU A 229 28.77 -10.39 -3.48
N ALA A 230 29.44 -9.31 -3.89
CA ALA A 230 30.71 -8.91 -3.30
C ALA A 230 30.54 -8.44 -1.84
N ALA A 231 29.45 -7.73 -1.54
CA ALA A 231 29.10 -7.33 -0.19
C ALA A 231 28.30 -8.39 0.58
N GLY A 232 27.81 -9.44 -0.08
CA GLY A 232 26.98 -10.49 0.52
C GLY A 232 25.57 -10.03 0.88
N VAL A 233 25.01 -9.02 0.20
CA VAL A 233 23.73 -8.40 0.58
C VAL A 233 22.71 -8.27 -0.54
N ILE A 234 21.44 -8.34 -0.17
CA ILE A 234 20.29 -7.93 -0.97
C ILE A 234 20.01 -6.46 -0.65
N ARG A 235 19.88 -5.61 -1.66
CA ARG A 235 19.48 -4.21 -1.49
C ARG A 235 18.06 -4.02 -2.00
N ILE A 236 17.26 -3.32 -1.22
CA ILE A 236 15.84 -3.10 -1.46
C ILE A 236 15.59 -1.59 -1.51
N ASP A 237 14.95 -1.12 -2.59
CA ASP A 237 14.37 0.21 -2.68
C ASP A 237 12.88 0.08 -3.02
N SER A 238 12.02 0.36 -2.04
CA SER A 238 10.58 0.24 -2.15
C SER A 238 9.90 1.60 -2.02
N ALA A 239 8.82 1.79 -2.75
CA ALA A 239 7.94 2.95 -2.64
C ALA A 239 6.48 2.50 -2.50
N PHE A 240 5.70 3.28 -1.76
CA PHE A 240 4.28 3.10 -1.53
C PHE A 240 3.58 4.46 -1.62
N GLN A 241 2.46 4.53 -2.33
CA GLN A 241 1.61 5.72 -2.38
C GLN A 241 0.13 5.33 -2.42
N ASP A 242 -0.67 6.00 -1.59
CA ASP A 242 -2.13 6.04 -1.67
C ASP A 242 -2.55 7.45 -2.15
N SER A 243 -3.28 7.51 -3.28
CA SER A 243 -3.72 8.78 -3.87
C SER A 243 -5.15 8.72 -4.42
N ALA A 244 -5.78 9.89 -4.54
CA ALA A 244 -7.11 10.05 -5.13
C ALA A 244 -7.07 10.99 -6.34
N THR A 245 -7.95 10.76 -7.31
CA THR A 245 -8.17 11.70 -8.43
C THR A 245 -8.86 12.97 -7.94
N ARG A 246 -8.65 14.07 -8.67
CA ARG A 246 -9.36 15.34 -8.41
C ARG A 246 -10.26 15.71 -9.60
N PRO A 247 -11.36 16.44 -9.37
CA PRO A 247 -12.22 16.92 -10.46
C PRO A 247 -11.48 17.75 -11.52
N GLU A 248 -10.49 18.55 -11.11
CA GLU A 248 -9.67 19.39 -11.98
C GLU A 248 -8.56 18.62 -12.72
N GLY A 249 -8.44 17.31 -12.48
CA GLY A 249 -7.38 16.46 -13.02
C GLY A 249 -6.23 16.24 -12.05
N GLY A 250 -5.34 15.31 -12.41
CA GLY A 250 -4.23 14.89 -11.55
C GLY A 250 -4.70 14.14 -10.30
N ARG A 251 -3.78 13.99 -9.34
CA ARG A 251 -3.98 13.19 -8.13
C ARG A 251 -3.45 13.89 -6.88
N VAL A 252 -4.11 13.66 -5.76
CA VAL A 252 -3.67 14.09 -4.42
C VAL A 252 -3.28 12.87 -3.60
N ALA A 253 -2.12 12.89 -2.98
CA ALA A 253 -1.66 11.79 -2.14
C ALA A 253 -2.03 12.04 -0.67
N ILE A 254 -2.37 10.96 0.03
CA ILE A 254 -2.67 10.98 1.47
C ILE A 254 -1.60 10.24 2.28
N HIS A 255 -1.05 9.16 1.75
CA HIS A 255 0.07 8.43 2.35
C HIS A 255 1.12 8.16 1.28
N GLU A 256 2.37 8.50 1.57
CA GLU A 256 3.51 8.13 0.75
C GLU A 256 4.74 7.85 1.62
N TYR A 257 5.37 6.72 1.35
CA TYR A 257 6.61 6.30 1.98
C TYR A 257 7.58 5.76 0.93
N ASN A 258 8.85 6.13 1.07
CA ASN A 258 9.94 5.34 0.52
C ASN A 258 10.53 4.47 1.62
N LEU A 259 11.10 3.33 1.25
CA LEU A 259 11.64 2.36 2.18
C LEU A 259 12.89 1.77 1.56
N ARG A 260 14.04 2.06 2.15
CA ARG A 260 15.29 1.37 1.82
C ARG A 260 15.57 0.32 2.86
N ALA A 261 16.00 -0.85 2.44
CA ALA A 261 16.40 -1.90 3.35
C ALA A 261 17.57 -2.70 2.76
N VAL A 262 18.35 -3.31 3.65
CA VAL A 262 19.44 -4.20 3.30
C VAL A 262 19.26 -5.50 4.07
N ALA A 263 19.42 -6.64 3.42
CA ALA A 263 19.39 -7.94 4.05
C ALA A 263 20.62 -8.77 3.65
N ASP A 264 21.04 -9.68 4.52
CA ASP A 264 22.10 -10.64 4.22
C ASP A 264 21.62 -11.66 3.17
N ILE A 265 22.45 -11.99 2.18
CA ILE A 265 22.08 -12.93 1.11
C ILE A 265 21.92 -14.37 1.63
N ALA A 266 22.75 -14.78 2.59
CA ALA A 266 22.82 -16.15 3.05
C ALA A 266 21.78 -16.46 4.13
N THR A 267 21.58 -15.53 5.08
CA THR A 267 20.68 -15.73 6.23
C THR A 267 19.31 -15.09 6.04
N LEU A 268 19.17 -14.17 5.07
CA LEU A 268 18.00 -13.30 4.90
C LEU A 268 17.73 -12.40 6.10
N GLU A 269 18.70 -12.22 6.99
CA GLU A 269 18.58 -11.31 8.13
C GLU A 269 18.52 -9.86 7.64
N VAL A 270 17.55 -9.10 8.13
CA VAL A 270 17.44 -7.68 7.82
C VAL A 270 18.51 -6.90 8.57
N LEU A 271 19.47 -6.34 7.83
CA LEU A 271 20.62 -5.61 8.36
C LEU A 271 20.32 -4.12 8.60
N SER A 272 19.46 -3.52 7.76
CA SER A 272 19.00 -2.15 7.95
C SER A 272 17.61 -1.92 7.35
N ILE A 273 16.89 -0.96 7.93
CA ILE A 273 15.60 -0.46 7.42
C ILE A 273 15.57 1.05 7.61
N GLU A 274 15.30 1.77 6.53
CA GLU A 274 15.26 3.23 6.47
C GLU A 274 13.95 3.69 5.79
N PRO A 275 12.83 3.75 6.53
CA PRO A 275 11.61 4.34 6.01
C PRO A 275 11.72 5.86 5.97
N GLU A 276 11.35 6.45 4.85
CA GLU A 276 11.27 7.89 4.64
C GLU A 276 9.82 8.28 4.40
N ALA A 277 9.25 9.07 5.32
CA ALA A 277 7.93 9.65 5.14
C ALA A 277 7.97 10.80 4.13
N ARG A 278 7.13 10.69 3.08
CA ARG A 278 7.04 11.67 2.00
C ARG A 278 5.77 12.52 2.08
N ILE A 279 4.64 11.86 2.24
CA ILE A 279 3.32 12.50 2.36
C ILE A 279 2.53 11.80 3.46
N LEU A 280 2.10 12.54 4.48
CA LEU A 280 1.30 11.98 5.57
C LEU A 280 0.17 12.92 5.99
N PRO A 281 -0.94 12.38 6.57
CA PRO A 281 -2.08 13.21 6.90
C PRO A 281 -1.89 14.04 8.18
N PHE A 282 -1.14 13.51 9.15
CA PHE A 282 -1.01 14.10 10.49
C PHE A 282 0.45 14.30 10.90
N SER A 283 0.69 15.33 11.72
CA SER A 283 2.01 15.68 12.26
C SER A 283 2.61 14.58 13.14
N GLU A 284 1.76 13.74 13.73
CA GLU A 284 2.13 12.63 14.61
C GLU A 284 2.62 11.42 13.81
N CYS A 285 2.15 11.22 12.58
CA CYS A 285 2.38 10.02 11.78
C CYS A 285 3.86 9.63 11.58
N PRO A 286 4.83 10.57 11.39
CA PRO A 286 6.24 10.22 11.29
C PRO A 286 6.80 9.47 12.51
N GLY A 287 6.18 9.60 13.69
CA GLY A 287 6.65 8.92 14.90
C GLY A 287 6.65 7.39 14.80
N ALA A 288 5.81 6.81 13.94
CA ALA A 288 5.78 5.36 13.69
C ALA A 288 7.07 4.82 13.06
N ILE A 289 7.87 5.66 12.39
CA ILE A 289 9.08 5.24 11.65
C ILE A 289 10.11 4.65 12.59
N HIS A 290 10.28 5.22 13.79
CA HIS A 290 11.30 4.75 14.72
C HIS A 290 11.09 3.28 15.12
N ASN A 291 9.84 2.87 15.29
CA ASN A 291 9.54 1.50 15.72
C ASN A 291 9.87 0.45 14.65
N THR A 292 10.04 0.81 13.38
CA THR A 292 10.43 -0.16 12.34
C THR A 292 11.80 -0.75 12.59
N GLN A 293 12.66 -0.10 13.38
CA GLN A 293 13.98 -0.61 13.74
C GLN A 293 13.91 -1.93 14.53
N ARG A 294 12.78 -2.26 15.15
CA ARG A 294 12.57 -3.55 15.82
C ARG A 294 12.64 -4.75 14.86
N LEU A 295 12.50 -4.50 13.56
CA LEU A 295 12.59 -5.52 12.51
C LEU A 295 14.04 -5.78 12.05
N VAL A 296 15.01 -4.96 12.44
CA VAL A 296 16.43 -5.25 12.20
C VAL A 296 16.81 -6.50 13.01
N GLY A 297 17.55 -7.41 12.37
CA GLY A 297 17.88 -8.73 12.90
C GLY A 297 16.78 -9.79 12.74
N ARG A 298 15.64 -9.45 12.13
CA ARG A 298 14.59 -10.44 11.80
C ARG A 298 14.85 -11.07 10.44
N ASN A 299 14.28 -12.24 10.21
CA ASN A 299 14.32 -12.88 8.90
C ASN A 299 13.35 -12.19 7.93
N LEU A 300 13.85 -11.82 6.75
CA LEU A 300 13.07 -11.13 5.73
C LEU A 300 11.88 -11.97 5.23
N GLY A 301 12.01 -13.30 5.15
CA GLY A 301 10.91 -14.19 4.76
C GLY A 301 9.76 -14.25 5.79
N GLU A 302 10.03 -13.91 7.04
CA GLU A 302 9.08 -13.91 8.17
C GLU A 302 8.57 -12.49 8.49
N ILE A 303 8.96 -11.48 7.70
CA ILE A 303 8.69 -10.07 8.01
C ILE A 303 7.19 -9.75 8.08
N ARG A 304 6.34 -10.55 7.40
CA ARG A 304 4.87 -10.43 7.50
C ARG A 304 4.39 -10.68 8.92
N GLU A 305 4.78 -11.79 9.52
CA GLU A 305 4.46 -12.12 10.91
C GLU A 305 5.08 -11.10 11.88
N GLU A 306 6.35 -10.74 11.66
CA GLU A 306 7.08 -9.84 12.55
C GLU A 306 6.48 -8.43 12.61
N VAL A 307 6.07 -7.87 11.47
CA VAL A 307 5.35 -6.57 11.44
C VAL A 307 4.04 -6.65 12.23
N LEU A 308 3.29 -7.76 12.09
CA LEU A 308 2.03 -7.94 12.82
C LEU A 308 2.26 -8.09 14.32
N ALA A 309 3.32 -8.78 14.72
CA ALA A 309 3.66 -8.99 16.12
C ALA A 309 4.16 -7.71 16.82
N GLN A 310 4.98 -6.92 16.11
CA GLN A 310 5.76 -5.85 16.76
C GLN A 310 5.26 -4.43 16.51
N LEU A 311 4.48 -4.20 15.44
CA LEU A 311 4.08 -2.86 14.97
C LEU A 311 2.56 -2.66 14.91
N ARG A 312 1.77 -3.53 15.57
CA ARG A 312 0.31 -3.46 15.51
C ARG A 312 -0.25 -2.25 16.25
N GLY A 313 -1.30 -1.65 15.68
CA GLY A 313 -2.06 -0.59 16.33
C GLY A 313 -1.20 0.63 16.61
N PRO A 314 -1.19 1.17 17.84
CA PRO A 314 -0.50 2.41 18.15
C PRO A 314 1.03 2.30 18.02
N GLU A 315 1.60 1.09 17.93
CA GLU A 315 3.04 0.86 17.75
C GLU A 315 3.51 1.10 16.31
N GLY A 316 2.62 1.20 15.33
CA GLY A 316 3.00 1.37 13.93
C GLY A 316 2.01 2.20 13.13
N CYS A 317 2.26 2.34 11.84
CA CYS A 317 1.32 2.96 10.90
C CYS A 317 0.73 1.87 10.02
N THR A 318 -0.60 1.81 9.86
CA THR A 318 -1.27 0.80 9.03
C THR A 318 -0.66 0.74 7.62
N HIS A 319 -0.38 1.90 7.02
CA HIS A 319 0.18 2.01 5.67
C HIS A 319 1.67 1.66 5.60
N LEU A 320 2.47 2.08 6.59
CA LEU A 320 3.88 1.71 6.66
C LEU A 320 4.04 0.21 6.93
N ASN A 321 3.19 -0.36 7.78
CA ASN A 321 3.16 -1.79 8.06
C ASN A 321 2.81 -2.59 6.80
N ASP A 322 1.81 -2.15 6.03
CA ASP A 322 1.50 -2.75 4.73
C ASP A 322 2.72 -2.68 3.80
N ALA A 323 3.50 -1.59 3.82
CA ALA A 323 4.73 -1.48 3.04
C ALA A 323 5.86 -2.40 3.49
N LEU A 324 6.09 -2.53 4.79
CA LEU A 324 7.09 -3.45 5.35
C LEU A 324 6.73 -4.92 5.10
N ARG A 325 5.45 -5.28 5.26
CA ARG A 325 4.95 -6.64 5.01
C ARG A 325 5.17 -7.11 3.57
N ALA A 326 5.14 -6.19 2.61
CA ALA A 326 5.38 -6.52 1.20
C ALA A 326 6.82 -6.98 0.94
N LEU A 327 7.77 -6.64 1.83
CA LEU A 327 9.16 -7.05 1.69
C LEU A 327 9.39 -8.56 1.91
N ALA A 328 8.40 -9.29 2.45
CA ALA A 328 8.47 -10.75 2.58
C ALA A 328 8.66 -11.48 1.24
N ASP A 329 8.33 -10.83 0.13
CA ASP A 329 8.49 -11.41 -1.21
C ASP A 329 9.89 -11.22 -1.78
N VAL A 330 10.72 -10.36 -1.17
CA VAL A 330 12.06 -10.02 -1.68
C VAL A 330 12.99 -11.23 -1.83
N PRO A 331 13.02 -12.23 -0.93
CA PRO A 331 13.90 -13.40 -1.13
C PRO A 331 13.66 -14.11 -2.46
N GLU A 332 12.38 -14.29 -2.84
CA GLU A 332 12.01 -14.89 -4.13
C GLU A 332 12.33 -13.96 -5.30
N LEU A 333 12.12 -12.65 -5.17
CA LEU A 333 12.52 -11.68 -6.21
C LEU A 333 14.03 -11.68 -6.44
N ALA A 334 14.82 -11.75 -5.36
CA ALA A 334 16.27 -11.80 -5.41
C ALA A 334 16.77 -13.11 -6.08
N ALA A 335 16.13 -14.25 -5.79
CA ALA A 335 16.46 -15.53 -6.40
C ALA A 335 16.28 -15.55 -7.93
N ARG A 336 15.47 -14.64 -8.48
CA ARG A 336 15.23 -14.49 -9.93
C ARG A 336 16.23 -13.58 -10.64
N ILE A 337 17.12 -12.92 -9.91
CA ILE A 337 18.22 -12.16 -10.51
C ILE A 337 19.25 -13.19 -10.97
N ALA A 338 19.36 -13.38 -12.29
CA ALA A 338 20.38 -14.24 -12.88
C ALA A 338 21.77 -13.72 -12.51
N SER A 339 22.63 -14.62 -12.03
CA SER A 339 24.07 -14.43 -11.87
C SER A 339 24.78 -14.51 -13.21
#